data_AF-A0A3L8B037-F1
#
_entry.id   AF-A0A3L8B037-F1
#
_cell.length_a   1.000
_cell.length_b   1.000
_cell.length_c   1.000
_cell.angle_alpha   90.00
_cell.angle_beta   90.00
_cell.angle_gamma   90.00
#
_symmetry.space_group_name_H-M   'P 1'
#
loop_
_entity.id
_entity.type
_entity.pdbx_description
1 polymer ?
#
loop_
_entity_poly.entity_id
_entity_poly.type
_entity_poly.pdbx_seq_one_letter_code
_entity_poly.pdbx_strand_id
1 'polypeptide(L)'
;MHNGRQGIQRQDQLAGATHEYRTPIAEGWKRLVYTGANSLDKQFMNKLKPMEKVDVGYPVNLMQLLLNYYDWFDASLQNILAASGETAFSKAQSAVFVNLAEGRNTAVDIARHLGVSKQAVNKTVNELVERGLLTLVVDAEDKRSKRILPTRAGLEKGRQAAKALHELESELARRIGKERATALREILECSPGAVFQPS
;
A
#
# COMPACT_ATOMS: atom_id res chain seq x y z
N MET A 1 -10.46 -67.43 13.76
CA MET A 1 -9.59 -67.34 12.57
C MET A 1 -9.37 -65.85 12.33
N HIS A 2 -8.28 -65.27 12.87
CA HIS A 2 -7.05 -64.94 12.12
C HIS A 2 -7.35 -63.98 10.95
N ASN A 3 -6.82 -62.77 10.81
CA ASN A 3 -5.58 -62.13 11.30
C ASN A 3 -5.78 -60.60 11.07
N GLY A 4 -5.46 -59.67 11.99
CA GLY A 4 -4.13 -59.06 12.13
C GLY A 4 -3.99 -57.81 11.23
N ARG A 5 -4.36 -56.59 11.67
CA ARG A 5 -3.54 -55.55 12.36
C ARG A 5 -2.37 -54.94 11.54
N GLN A 6 -2.20 -53.63 11.77
CA GLN A 6 -1.07 -52.73 11.44
C GLN A 6 -1.19 -52.05 10.06
N GLY A 7 -1.04 -50.73 9.89
CA GLY A 7 -0.51 -49.67 10.74
C GLY A 7 0.19 -48.64 9.84
N ILE A 8 0.41 -47.43 10.39
CA ILE A 8 1.39 -46.42 9.96
C ILE A 8 0.88 -45.26 9.06
N GLN A 9 0.67 -44.13 9.77
CA GLN A 9 0.99 -42.73 9.45
C GLN A 9 1.77 -42.40 8.15
N ARG A 10 1.37 -41.30 7.49
CA ARG A 10 2.20 -40.10 7.18
C ARG A 10 1.35 -39.13 6.33
N GLN A 11 0.96 -37.98 6.87
CA GLN A 11 1.66 -36.68 6.79
C GLN A 11 1.66 -36.05 5.39
N ASP A 12 1.07 -34.86 5.34
CA ASP A 12 1.51 -33.69 4.58
C ASP A 12 1.83 -33.85 3.09
N GLN A 13 0.81 -33.59 2.26
CA GLN A 13 1.02 -33.08 0.90
C GLN A 13 0.02 -31.95 0.59
N LEU A 14 0.28 -30.79 1.17
CA LEU A 14 -0.13 -29.50 0.62
C LEU A 14 1.11 -28.57 0.64
N ALA A 15 2.04 -28.86 -0.25
CA ALA A 15 3.19 -28.01 -0.53
C ALA A 15 3.27 -27.77 -2.04
N GLY A 16 3.44 -26.49 -2.43
CA GLY A 16 4.03 -26.15 -3.72
C GLY A 16 3.06 -25.70 -4.81
N ALA A 17 2.39 -24.56 -4.60
CA ALA A 17 2.02 -23.69 -5.72
C ALA A 17 2.65 -22.30 -5.53
N THR A 18 3.97 -22.29 -5.29
CA THR A 18 4.79 -21.11 -5.62
C THR A 18 4.89 -21.05 -7.13
N HIS A 19 4.08 -20.21 -7.75
CA HIS A 19 4.26 -19.85 -9.15
C HIS A 19 5.55 -19.02 -9.23
N GLU A 20 6.68 -19.71 -9.41
CA GLU A 20 7.95 -19.08 -9.79
C GLU A 20 7.74 -18.38 -11.14
N TYR A 21 7.57 -17.06 -11.12
CA TYR A 21 7.78 -16.24 -12.30
C TYR A 21 9.29 -16.29 -12.63
N ARG A 22 9.70 -17.27 -13.43
CA ARG A 22 10.99 -17.24 -14.12
C ARG A 22 10.89 -16.27 -15.30
N THR A 23 11.59 -15.13 -15.21
CA THR A 23 12.11 -14.43 -16.40
C THR A 23 13.53 -13.92 -16.12
N PRO A 24 14.41 -13.90 -17.12
CA PRO A 24 15.86 -14.01 -16.97
C PRO A 24 16.52 -12.67 -16.68
N ILE A 25 17.36 -12.61 -15.63
CA ILE A 25 18.35 -11.54 -15.48
C ILE A 25 19.70 -12.18 -15.14
N ALA A 26 20.09 -13.20 -15.90
CA ALA A 26 21.26 -13.98 -15.55
C ALA A 26 22.57 -13.15 -15.61
N GLU A 27 22.65 -12.06 -16.39
CA GLU A 27 23.94 -11.38 -16.65
C GLU A 27 23.95 -9.84 -16.62
N GLY A 28 22.80 -9.15 -16.51
CA GLY A 28 22.75 -7.67 -16.58
C GLY A 28 23.40 -6.95 -15.39
N TRP A 29 23.51 -7.62 -14.25
CA TRP A 29 24.03 -7.07 -13.00
C TRP A 29 25.55 -6.86 -12.99
N LYS A 30 26.29 -7.56 -13.86
CA LYS A 30 27.76 -7.42 -14.01
C LYS A 30 28.20 -6.04 -14.50
N ARG A 31 27.27 -5.19 -14.98
CA ARG A 31 27.52 -3.84 -15.50
C ARG A 31 27.12 -2.72 -14.54
N LEU A 32 26.61 -3.04 -13.34
CA LEU A 32 26.19 -2.03 -12.37
C LEU A 32 27.42 -1.43 -11.68
N VAL A 33 27.51 -0.10 -11.67
CA VAL A 33 28.57 0.65 -10.99
C VAL A 33 27.96 1.38 -9.80
N TYR A 34 28.45 1.10 -8.59
CA TYR A 34 27.98 1.75 -7.36
C TYR A 34 28.57 3.16 -7.22
N THR A 35 27.73 4.19 -7.24
CA THR A 35 28.15 5.61 -7.31
C THR A 35 28.15 6.37 -5.98
N GLY A 36 27.93 5.72 -4.83
CA GLY A 36 27.79 6.44 -3.54
C GLY A 36 28.16 5.68 -2.25
N ALA A 37 28.84 4.53 -2.34
CA ALA A 37 29.15 3.70 -1.18
C ALA A 37 30.55 3.99 -0.60
N ASN A 38 30.68 4.08 0.72
CA ASN A 38 32.00 4.12 1.38
C ASN A 38 32.73 2.77 1.20
N SER A 39 34.00 2.66 1.63
CA SER A 39 34.81 1.44 1.39
C SER A 39 34.25 0.18 2.07
N LEU A 40 33.58 0.31 3.22
CA LEU A 40 32.92 -0.78 3.93
C LEU A 40 31.62 -1.18 3.23
N ASP A 41 30.83 -0.20 2.79
CA ASP A 41 29.61 -0.40 2.03
C ASP A 41 29.91 -1.09 0.69
N LYS A 42 31.02 -0.75 0.03
CA LYS A 42 31.46 -1.43 -1.20
C LYS A 42 31.79 -2.91 -0.96
N GLN A 43 32.42 -3.26 0.17
CA GLN A 43 32.70 -4.65 0.52
C GLN A 43 31.43 -5.44 0.86
N PHE A 44 30.45 -4.80 1.50
CA PHE A 44 29.14 -5.39 1.77
C PHE A 44 28.31 -5.56 0.48
N MET A 45 28.23 -4.51 -0.34
CA MET A 45 27.46 -4.49 -1.60
C MET A 45 28.05 -5.40 -2.69
N ASN A 46 29.36 -5.62 -2.73
CA ASN A 46 29.97 -6.60 -3.63
C ASN A 46 29.55 -8.05 -3.31
N LYS A 47 29.05 -8.32 -2.09
CA LYS A 47 28.50 -9.62 -1.69
C LYS A 47 27.02 -9.77 -2.01
N LEU A 48 26.31 -8.67 -2.30
CA LEU A 48 24.91 -8.68 -2.68
C LEU A 48 24.81 -8.91 -4.19
N LYS A 49 24.24 -10.05 -4.60
CA LYS A 49 23.82 -10.24 -5.99
C LYS A 49 22.64 -9.30 -6.25
N PRO A 50 22.68 -8.44 -7.28
CA PRO A 50 21.55 -7.58 -7.61
C PRO A 50 20.40 -8.46 -8.11
N MET A 51 19.35 -8.54 -7.29
CA MET A 51 18.14 -9.37 -7.42
C MET A 51 18.22 -10.81 -6.89
N GLU A 52 18.26 -10.90 -5.57
CA GLU A 52 17.39 -11.75 -4.74
C GLU A 52 17.21 -10.97 -3.42
N LYS A 53 16.09 -11.15 -2.70
CA LYS A 53 15.76 -10.39 -1.47
C LYS A 53 17.01 -10.13 -0.63
N VAL A 54 17.28 -8.86 -0.31
CA VAL A 54 18.38 -8.51 0.60
C VAL A 54 18.05 -9.18 1.94
N ASP A 55 18.84 -10.18 2.34
CA ASP A 55 18.76 -10.74 3.68
C ASP A 55 19.31 -9.69 4.65
N VAL A 56 18.39 -8.95 5.25
CA VAL A 56 18.70 -7.90 6.22
C VAL A 56 19.06 -8.46 7.60
N GLY A 57 19.07 -9.78 7.78
CA GLY A 57 19.43 -10.45 9.05
C GLY A 57 18.34 -10.39 10.13
N TYR A 58 17.13 -9.93 9.80
CA TYR A 58 15.98 -9.86 10.70
C TYR A 58 14.70 -10.30 9.99
N PRO A 59 13.74 -10.92 10.70
CA PRO A 59 12.48 -11.34 10.11
C PRO A 59 11.66 -10.14 9.62
N VAL A 60 10.81 -10.37 8.62
CA VAL A 60 9.86 -9.36 8.12
C VAL A 60 8.97 -8.91 9.28
N ASN A 61 9.00 -7.61 9.59
CA ASN A 61 8.22 -7.03 10.67
C ASN A 61 6.81 -6.61 10.21
N LEU A 62 5.92 -6.32 11.16
CA LEU A 62 4.52 -6.00 10.87
C LEU A 62 4.37 -4.75 9.98
N MET A 63 5.22 -3.74 10.13
CA MET A 63 5.20 -2.54 9.25
C MET A 63 5.42 -2.93 7.79
N GLN A 64 6.39 -3.80 7.51
CA GLN A 64 6.65 -4.28 6.15
C GLN A 64 5.47 -5.09 5.60
N LEU A 65 4.83 -5.92 6.42
CA LEU A 65 3.64 -6.68 6.00
C LEU A 65 2.48 -5.75 5.64
N LEU A 66 2.21 -4.73 6.46
CA LEU A 66 1.17 -3.74 6.20
C LEU A 66 1.45 -2.95 4.91
N LEU A 67 2.71 -2.55 4.68
CA LEU A 67 3.11 -1.87 3.45
C LEU A 67 2.94 -2.76 2.22
N ASN A 68 3.27 -4.06 2.30
CA ASN A 68 3.06 -4.99 1.19
C ASN A 68 1.57 -5.12 0.81
N TYR A 69 0.69 -5.18 1.80
CA TYR A 69 -0.77 -5.21 1.56
C TYR A 69 -1.25 -3.88 0.98
N TYR A 70 -0.77 -2.76 1.50
CA TYR A 70 -1.07 -1.43 0.94
C TYR A 70 -0.65 -1.33 -0.53
N ASP A 71 0.57 -1.73 -0.87
CA ASP A 71 1.08 -1.69 -2.25
C ASP A 71 0.28 -2.61 -3.18
N TRP A 72 -0.14 -3.78 -2.70
CA TRP A 72 -1.01 -4.68 -3.47
C TRP A 72 -2.38 -4.06 -3.74
N PHE A 73 -3.03 -3.46 -2.74
CA PHE A 73 -4.31 -2.77 -2.91
C PHE A 73 -4.19 -1.59 -3.87
N ASP A 74 -3.18 -0.74 -3.69
CA ASP A 74 -2.96 0.43 -4.54
C ASP A 74 -2.73 0.01 -5.99
N ALA A 75 -1.79 -0.90 -6.26
CA ALA A 75 -1.51 -1.37 -7.62
C ALA A 75 -2.74 -2.01 -8.28
N SER A 76 -3.51 -2.79 -7.51
CA SER A 76 -4.73 -3.42 -8.02
C SER A 76 -5.82 -2.39 -8.31
N LEU A 77 -5.97 -1.36 -7.47
CA LEU A 77 -6.88 -0.24 -7.71
C LEU A 77 -6.49 0.54 -8.97
N GLN A 78 -5.19 0.83 -9.16
CA GLN A 78 -4.69 1.47 -10.39
C GLN A 78 -5.08 0.66 -11.63
N ASN A 79 -4.91 -0.66 -11.59
CA ASN A 79 -5.23 -1.53 -12.71
C ASN A 79 -6.74 -1.54 -13.02
N ILE A 80 -7.61 -1.57 -12.00
CA ILE A 80 -9.06 -1.53 -12.19
C ILE A 80 -9.48 -0.19 -12.83
N LEU A 81 -8.98 0.93 -12.31
CA LEU A 81 -9.30 2.26 -12.84
C LEU A 81 -8.75 2.48 -14.26
N ALA A 82 -7.56 1.97 -14.56
CA ALA A 82 -7.01 2.03 -15.91
C ALA A 82 -7.86 1.22 -16.90
N ALA A 83 -8.37 0.05 -16.48
CA ALA A 83 -9.22 -0.79 -17.31
C ALA A 83 -10.61 -0.17 -17.61
N SER A 84 -11.11 0.72 -16.75
CA SER A 84 -12.36 1.47 -17.00
C SER A 84 -12.18 2.66 -17.95
N GLY A 85 -10.97 2.88 -18.48
CA GLY A 85 -10.63 4.03 -19.33
C GLY A 85 -10.44 5.33 -18.53
N GLU A 86 -10.40 5.25 -17.21
CA GLU A 86 -10.22 6.41 -16.35
C GLU A 86 -8.75 6.69 -16.07
N THR A 87 -8.39 7.97 -16.00
CA THR A 87 -7.11 8.35 -15.40
C THR A 87 -7.14 8.03 -13.91
N ALA A 88 -6.37 7.02 -13.53
CA ALA A 88 -6.25 6.57 -12.16
C ALA A 88 -5.60 7.66 -11.28
N PHE A 89 -5.87 7.60 -9.97
CA PHE A 89 -5.27 8.53 -9.01
C PHE A 89 -3.83 8.13 -8.71
N SER A 90 -2.88 9.07 -8.66
CA SER A 90 -1.58 8.75 -8.06
C SER A 90 -1.75 8.39 -6.58
N LYS A 91 -0.80 7.66 -5.99
CA LYS A 91 -0.77 7.36 -4.54
C LYS A 91 -1.04 8.61 -3.68
N ALA A 92 -0.42 9.74 -4.05
CA ALA A 92 -0.60 11.02 -3.35
C ALA A 92 -2.04 11.55 -3.47
N GLN A 93 -2.66 11.42 -4.65
CA GLN A 93 -4.05 11.85 -4.88
C GLN A 93 -5.04 10.98 -4.09
N SER A 94 -4.85 9.65 -4.08
CA SER A 94 -5.63 8.73 -3.25
C SER A 94 -5.51 9.08 -1.76
N ALA A 95 -4.29 9.34 -1.30
CA ALA A 95 -4.03 9.74 0.09
C ALA A 95 -4.77 11.03 0.47
N VAL A 96 -4.88 12.02 -0.43
CA VAL A 96 -5.69 13.22 -0.19
C VAL A 96 -7.16 12.86 0.02
N PHE A 97 -7.76 12.06 -0.86
CA PHE A 97 -9.17 11.65 -0.71
C PHE A 97 -9.44 10.85 0.57
N VAL A 98 -8.54 9.93 0.95
CA VAL A 98 -8.64 9.19 2.22
C VAL A 98 -8.64 10.16 3.41
N ASN A 99 -7.72 11.14 3.42
CA ASN A 99 -7.67 12.12 4.50
C ASN A 99 -8.93 13.01 4.55
N LEU A 100 -9.49 13.39 3.40
CA LEU A 100 -10.75 14.14 3.36
C LEU A 100 -11.92 13.33 3.92
N ALA A 101 -11.99 12.03 3.64
CA ALA A 101 -13.00 11.13 4.21
C ALA A 101 -12.87 11.03 5.75
N GLU A 102 -11.65 11.13 6.26
CA GLU A 102 -11.32 11.17 7.69
C GLU A 102 -11.49 12.58 8.32
N GLY A 103 -12.13 13.51 7.62
CA GLY A 103 -12.43 14.86 8.10
C GLY A 103 -11.25 15.83 8.07
N ARG A 104 -10.07 15.42 7.62
CA ARG A 104 -8.88 16.28 7.49
C ARG A 104 -9.00 17.12 6.22
N ASN A 105 -9.65 18.28 6.35
CA ASN A 105 -10.01 19.14 5.22
C ASN A 105 -9.08 20.36 5.01
N THR A 106 -7.89 20.37 5.59
CA THR A 106 -6.88 21.41 5.33
C THR A 106 -5.57 20.79 4.86
N ALA A 107 -4.83 21.53 4.01
CA ALA A 107 -3.52 21.06 3.55
C ALA A 107 -2.51 20.84 4.69
N VAL A 108 -2.67 21.57 5.81
CA VAL A 108 -1.81 21.44 7.00
C VAL A 108 -2.09 20.11 7.72
N ASP A 109 -3.36 19.77 7.92
CA ASP A 109 -3.72 18.54 8.62
C ASP A 109 -3.40 17.30 7.80
N ILE A 110 -3.63 17.37 6.48
CA ILE A 110 -3.23 16.31 5.54
C ILE A 110 -1.71 16.15 5.55
N ALA A 111 -0.94 17.24 5.46
CA ALA A 111 0.52 17.19 5.46
C ALA A 111 1.07 16.58 6.77
N ARG A 112 0.52 16.99 7.92
CA ARG A 112 0.88 16.46 9.23
C ARG A 112 0.60 14.96 9.31
N HIS A 113 -0.55 14.51 8.82
CA HIS A 113 -0.93 13.10 8.86
C HIS A 113 -0.07 12.24 7.92
N LEU A 114 0.23 12.74 6.72
CA LEU A 114 1.05 12.01 5.74
C LEU A 114 2.56 12.08 6.02
N GLY A 115 3.01 12.92 6.95
CA GLY A 115 4.44 13.12 7.21
C GLY A 115 5.17 13.77 6.03
N VAL A 116 4.47 14.54 5.20
CA VAL A 116 5.02 15.23 4.02
C VAL A 116 4.93 16.75 4.17
N SER A 117 5.58 17.49 3.27
CA SER A 117 5.50 18.95 3.31
C SER A 117 4.12 19.47 2.87
N LYS A 118 3.71 20.62 3.42
CA LYS A 118 2.51 21.34 2.96
C LYS A 118 2.57 21.65 1.46
N GLN A 119 3.75 21.91 0.92
CA GLN A 119 3.96 22.18 -0.50
C GLN A 119 3.65 20.95 -1.37
N ALA A 120 4.07 19.75 -0.93
CA ALA A 120 3.75 18.50 -1.62
C ALA A 120 2.23 18.27 -1.66
N VAL A 121 1.54 18.44 -0.53
CA VAL A 121 0.07 18.34 -0.47
C VAL A 121 -0.59 19.37 -1.37
N ASN A 122 -0.17 20.64 -1.29
CA ASN A 122 -0.75 21.70 -2.12
C ASN A 122 -0.60 21.42 -3.62
N LYS A 123 0.55 20.87 -4.04
CA LYS A 123 0.76 20.45 -5.43
C LYS A 123 -0.28 19.41 -5.84
N THR A 124 -0.43 18.35 -5.06
CA THR A 124 -1.42 17.30 -5.32
C THR A 124 -2.86 17.82 -5.31
N VAL A 125 -3.19 18.72 -4.39
CA VAL A 125 -4.52 19.34 -4.32
C VAL A 125 -4.78 20.19 -5.56
N ASN A 126 -3.82 21.00 -6.00
CA ASN A 126 -3.96 21.83 -7.19
C ASN A 126 -4.18 20.98 -8.44
N GLU A 127 -3.44 19.89 -8.62
CA GLU A 127 -3.65 18.93 -9.72
C GLU A 127 -5.09 18.37 -9.71
N LEU A 128 -5.64 18.09 -8.52
CA LEU A 128 -7.02 17.60 -8.38
C LEU A 128 -8.07 18.71 -8.58
N VAL A 129 -7.75 19.96 -8.28
CA VAL A 129 -8.59 21.13 -8.59
C VAL A 129 -8.62 21.38 -10.10
N GLU A 130 -7.47 21.32 -10.77
CA GLU A 130 -7.37 21.44 -12.23
C GLU A 130 -8.18 20.36 -12.96
N ARG A 131 -8.24 19.16 -12.38
CA ARG A 131 -9.09 18.05 -12.86
C ARG A 131 -10.57 18.21 -12.51
N GLY A 132 -10.96 19.27 -11.79
CA GLY A 132 -12.34 19.53 -11.37
C GLY A 132 -12.86 18.59 -10.28
N LEU A 133 -11.97 17.88 -9.58
CA LEU A 133 -12.33 16.88 -8.58
C LEU A 133 -12.34 17.44 -7.15
N LEU A 134 -11.52 18.45 -6.89
CA LEU A 134 -11.51 19.19 -5.63
C LEU A 134 -11.81 20.67 -5.87
N THR A 135 -12.22 21.36 -4.81
CA THR A 135 -12.31 22.81 -4.75
C THR A 135 -11.71 23.33 -3.45
N LEU A 136 -11.26 24.58 -3.47
CA LEU A 136 -10.74 25.28 -2.31
C LEU A 136 -11.75 26.35 -1.89
N VAL A 137 -12.27 26.22 -0.67
CA VAL A 137 -13.19 27.18 -0.07
C VAL A 137 -12.45 27.99 0.99
N VAL A 138 -12.57 29.31 0.93
CA VAL A 138 -11.97 30.22 1.90
C VAL A 138 -12.95 30.39 3.06
N ASP A 139 -12.46 30.34 4.29
CA ASP A 139 -13.28 30.66 5.46
C ASP A 139 -13.61 32.17 5.47
N ALA A 140 -14.86 32.52 5.80
CA ALA A 140 -15.31 33.92 5.85
C ALA A 140 -14.61 34.69 6.99
N GLU A 141 -14.30 34.00 8.09
CA GLU A 141 -13.66 34.56 9.29
C GLU A 141 -12.13 34.47 9.23
N ASP A 142 -11.59 33.44 8.54
CA ASP A 142 -10.14 33.26 8.35
C ASP A 142 -9.76 33.04 6.88
N LYS A 143 -9.51 34.15 6.18
CA LYS A 143 -9.09 34.13 4.77
C LYS A 143 -7.75 33.43 4.52
N ARG A 144 -6.96 33.13 5.56
CA ARG A 144 -5.68 32.42 5.45
C ARG A 144 -5.87 30.91 5.49
N SER A 145 -7.02 30.41 5.93
CA SER A 145 -7.36 28.99 5.96
C SER A 145 -8.23 28.63 4.75
N LYS A 146 -7.69 27.76 3.88
CA LYS A 146 -8.45 27.17 2.77
C LYS A 146 -8.87 25.77 3.15
N ARG A 147 -10.18 25.50 3.09
CA ARG A 147 -10.75 24.17 3.21
C ARG A 147 -10.77 23.48 1.85
N ILE A 148 -10.34 22.24 1.82
CA ILE A 148 -10.34 21.38 0.64
C ILE A 148 -11.63 20.57 0.69
N LEU A 149 -12.46 20.67 -0.34
CA LEU A 149 -13.70 19.92 -0.44
C LEU A 149 -13.77 19.17 -1.78
N PRO A 150 -14.31 17.94 -1.80
CA PRO A 150 -14.56 17.25 -3.04
C PRO A 150 -15.72 17.91 -3.80
N THR A 151 -15.58 18.02 -5.12
CA THR A 151 -16.69 18.42 -5.99
C THR A 151 -17.65 17.24 -6.17
N ARG A 152 -18.79 17.46 -6.85
CA ARG A 152 -19.68 16.36 -7.26
C ARG A 152 -18.92 15.29 -8.07
N ALA A 153 -18.07 15.71 -9.01
CA ALA A 153 -17.25 14.79 -9.80
C ALA A 153 -16.20 14.07 -8.94
N GLY A 154 -15.58 14.77 -7.99
CA GLY A 154 -14.66 14.17 -7.02
C GLY A 154 -15.31 13.11 -6.15
N LEU A 155 -16.52 13.38 -5.64
CA LEU A 155 -17.30 12.41 -4.86
C LEU A 155 -17.68 11.18 -5.69
N GLU A 156 -18.10 11.38 -6.94
CA GLU A 156 -18.46 10.26 -7.82
C GLU A 156 -17.25 9.36 -8.12
N LYS A 157 -16.11 9.98 -8.43
CA LYS A 157 -14.85 9.24 -8.63
C LYS A 157 -14.39 8.53 -7.35
N GLY A 158 -14.60 9.15 -6.19
CA GLY A 158 -14.38 8.52 -4.89
C GLY A 158 -15.26 7.29 -4.67
N ARG A 159 -16.54 7.33 -5.06
CA ARG A 159 -17.45 6.16 -4.99
C ARG A 159 -17.00 5.02 -5.90
N GLN A 160 -16.53 5.33 -7.11
CA GLN A 160 -15.99 4.34 -8.04
C GLN A 160 -14.76 3.65 -7.45
N ALA A 161 -13.82 4.43 -6.88
CA ALA A 161 -12.66 3.88 -6.20
C ALA A 161 -13.05 3.03 -4.98
N ALA A 162 -14.02 3.47 -4.18
CA ALA A 162 -14.52 2.70 -3.03
C ALA A 162 -15.15 1.38 -3.46
N LYS A 163 -15.93 1.36 -4.54
CA LYS A 163 -16.48 0.14 -5.11
C LYS A 163 -15.38 -0.82 -5.56
N ALA A 164 -14.37 -0.33 -6.26
CA ALA A 164 -13.23 -1.14 -6.69
C ALA A 164 -12.45 -1.71 -5.48
N LEU A 165 -12.23 -0.92 -4.43
CA LEU A 165 -11.61 -1.40 -3.19
C LEU A 165 -12.44 -2.50 -2.52
N HIS A 166 -13.77 -2.40 -2.50
CA HIS A 166 -14.64 -3.44 -1.95
C HIS A 166 -14.57 -4.76 -2.76
N GLU A 167 -14.46 -4.66 -4.09
CA GLU A 167 -14.22 -5.82 -4.95
C GLU A 167 -12.85 -6.46 -4.67
N LEU A 168 -11.82 -5.64 -4.44
CA LEU A 168 -10.48 -6.11 -4.06
C LEU A 168 -10.44 -6.78 -2.69
N GLU A 169 -11.20 -6.27 -1.71
CA GLU A 169 -11.35 -6.92 -0.41
C GLU A 169 -11.99 -8.31 -0.54
N SER A 170 -12.98 -8.44 -1.43
CA SER A 170 -13.62 -9.73 -1.73
C SER A 170 -12.64 -10.70 -2.38
N GLU A 171 -11.81 -10.23 -3.32
CA GLU A 171 -10.75 -11.02 -3.93
C GLU A 171 -9.67 -11.41 -2.90
N LEU A 172 -9.30 -10.51 -1.99
CA LEU A 172 -8.39 -10.83 -0.91
C LEU A 172 -8.97 -11.93 0.00
N ALA A 173 -10.23 -11.79 0.42
CA ALA A 173 -10.92 -12.80 1.22
C ALA A 173 -10.96 -14.17 0.54
N ARG A 174 -11.15 -14.22 -0.79
CA ARG A 174 -11.06 -15.45 -1.58
C ARG A 174 -9.67 -16.09 -1.53
N ARG A 175 -8.59 -15.28 -1.49
CA ARG A 175 -7.20 -15.76 -1.47
C ARG A 175 -6.74 -16.26 -0.09
N ILE A 176 -7.06 -15.52 0.98
CA ILE A 176 -6.55 -15.82 2.33
C ILE A 176 -7.53 -16.61 3.20
N GLY A 177 -8.78 -16.75 2.73
CA GLY A 177 -9.90 -17.33 3.47
C GLY A 177 -10.75 -16.23 4.13
N LYS A 178 -12.07 -16.44 4.15
CA LYS A 178 -13.04 -15.44 4.64
C LYS A 178 -12.83 -15.13 6.11
N GLU A 179 -12.61 -16.15 6.94
CA GLU A 179 -12.42 -16.00 8.38
C GLU A 179 -11.17 -15.15 8.69
N ARG A 180 -10.07 -15.38 7.95
CA ARG A 180 -8.84 -14.60 8.12
C ARG A 180 -9.01 -13.15 7.68
N ALA A 181 -9.73 -12.91 6.59
CA ALA A 181 -9.99 -11.56 6.11
C ALA A 181 -10.89 -10.78 7.07
N THR A 182 -11.91 -11.43 7.64
CA THR A 182 -12.76 -10.84 8.69
C THR A 182 -11.93 -10.49 9.93
N ALA A 183 -11.12 -11.42 10.43
CA ALA A 183 -10.26 -11.16 11.58
C ALA A 183 -9.26 -10.03 11.32
N LEU A 184 -8.67 -9.97 10.11
CA LEU A 184 -7.77 -8.87 9.73
C LEU A 184 -8.48 -7.51 9.77
N ARG A 185 -9.71 -7.43 9.22
CA ARG A 185 -10.53 -6.21 9.28
C ARG A 185 -10.78 -5.78 10.72
N GLU A 186 -11.26 -6.69 11.56
CA GLU A 186 -11.57 -6.40 12.96
C GLU A 186 -10.32 -5.90 13.73
N ILE A 187 -9.15 -6.48 13.45
CA ILE A 187 -7.88 -6.05 14.05
C ILE A 187 -7.48 -4.66 13.58
N LEU A 188 -7.64 -4.34 12.29
CA LEU A 188 -7.26 -3.04 11.73
C LEU A 188 -8.24 -1.91 12.06
N GLU A 189 -9.50 -2.25 12.34
CA GLU A 189 -10.50 -1.30 12.85
C GLU A 189 -10.25 -0.92 14.32
N CYS A 190 -9.49 -1.74 15.06
CA CYS A 190 -9.00 -1.36 16.38
C CYS A 190 -7.98 -0.21 16.28
N SER A 191 -8.20 0.85 17.06
CA SER A 191 -7.23 1.96 17.14
C SER A 191 -5.87 1.48 17.65
N PRO A 192 -4.74 1.83 17.00
CA PRO A 192 -3.40 1.48 17.48
C PRO A 192 -2.97 2.27 18.73
N GLY A 193 -3.80 3.20 19.21
CA GLY A 193 -3.50 4.05 20.36
C GLY A 193 -2.63 5.27 20.01
N ALA A 194 -2.09 5.93 21.04
CA ALA A 194 -1.19 7.06 20.86
C ALA A 194 0.16 6.63 20.26
N VAL A 195 0.83 7.54 19.55
CA VAL A 195 2.18 7.31 19.02
C VAL A 195 3.12 6.92 20.17
N PHE A 196 3.81 5.79 20.02
CA PHE A 196 4.78 5.32 21.01
C PHE A 196 5.91 6.35 21.18
N GLN A 197 6.16 6.76 22.43
CA GLN A 197 7.30 7.57 22.79
C GLN A 197 8.24 6.73 23.67
N PRO A 198 9.51 6.55 23.25
CA PRO A 198 10.48 5.85 24.09
C PRO A 198 10.76 6.68 25.36
N SER A 199 10.87 5.99 26.49
CA SER A 199 11.31 6.55 27.78
C SER A 199 12.79 6.90 27.76
#